data_AF-H0BXK1-F1
#
_entry.id   AF-H0BXK1-F1
#
_cell.length_a   1.000
_cell.length_b   1.000
_cell.length_c   1.000
_cell.angle_alpha   90.00
_cell.angle_beta   90.00
_cell.angle_gamma   90.00
#
_symmetry.space_group_name_H-M   'P 1'
#
loop_
_entity.id
_entity.type
_entity.pdbx_description
1 polymer ?
#
loop_
_entity_poly.entity_id
_entity_poly.type
_entity_poly.pdbx_seq_one_letter_code
_entity_poly.pdbx_strand_id
1 'polypeptide(L)'
;MGLLSVAVVQRLPLWSPVVLAYLLPVALGLAGFMALLTTLSTAALASLSSLLGNLTLFALIVLFVALGAWRKVPVYEAFIDGAREGFDVAKGLLPYLVAMLCAVGVFRASGALGYVLDGIRWCVTTLGADARFVDALPTALVKPFSGSAARAMLIETMQTQGVDSFAALAAATVQGSTETTFYVLAVYFGAVGIHRARHAVGCALLAELAGVIAAIMVCYRFFG
;
A
#
# COMPACT_ATOMS: atom_id res chain seq x y z
N MET A 1 -6.32 9.63 6.63
CA MET A 1 -6.33 10.75 5.66
C MET A 1 -7.20 10.48 4.44
N GLY A 2 -7.16 9.30 3.79
CA GLY A 2 -7.99 9.01 2.61
C GLY A 2 -9.50 9.21 2.80
N LEU A 3 -10.10 8.67 3.87
CA LEU A 3 -11.53 8.87 4.15
C LEU A 3 -11.87 10.36 4.33
N LEU A 4 -11.04 11.10 5.06
CA LEU A 4 -11.25 12.52 5.34
C LEU A 4 -11.15 13.37 4.07
N SER A 5 -10.16 13.11 3.20
CA SER A 5 -9.99 13.86 1.94
C SER A 5 -11.19 13.64 1.01
N VAL A 6 -11.64 12.39 0.85
CA VAL A 6 -12.84 12.09 0.07
C VAL A 6 -14.08 12.73 0.67
N ALA A 7 -14.24 12.67 1.99
CA ALA A 7 -15.39 13.26 2.67
C ALA A 7 -15.46 14.78 2.50
N VAL A 8 -14.33 15.48 2.57
CA VAL A 8 -14.28 16.93 2.32
C VAL A 8 -14.63 17.25 0.86
N VAL A 9 -14.01 16.55 -0.09
CA VAL A 9 -14.20 16.81 -1.52
C VAL A 9 -15.62 16.46 -1.99
N GLN A 10 -16.21 15.39 -1.45
CA GLN A 10 -17.57 14.96 -1.77
C GLN A 10 -18.64 15.51 -0.82
N ARG A 11 -18.25 16.33 0.17
CA ARG A 11 -19.14 16.90 1.20
C ARG A 11 -19.97 15.84 1.95
N LEU A 12 -19.33 14.73 2.32
CA LEU A 12 -19.98 13.64 3.05
C LEU A 12 -20.19 14.03 4.53
N PRO A 13 -21.38 13.78 5.11
CA PRO A 13 -21.67 14.09 6.50
C PRO A 13 -21.09 13.03 7.45
N LEU A 14 -19.78 13.09 7.70
CA LEU A 14 -19.08 12.14 8.59
C LEU A 14 -19.62 12.15 10.03
N TRP A 15 -20.21 13.26 10.46
CA TRP A 15 -20.78 13.44 11.79
C TRP A 15 -22.24 13.00 11.89
N SER A 16 -22.83 12.47 10.81
CA SER A 16 -24.18 11.93 10.90
C SER A 16 -24.22 10.72 11.85
N PRO A 17 -25.29 10.57 12.66
CA PRO A 17 -25.40 9.45 13.61
C PRO A 17 -25.26 8.09 12.94
N VAL A 18 -25.77 7.96 11.70
CA VAL A 18 -25.69 6.71 10.91
C VAL A 18 -24.24 6.40 10.53
N VAL A 19 -23.50 7.37 9.99
CA VAL A 19 -22.08 7.15 9.61
C VAL A 19 -21.23 6.85 10.84
N LEU A 20 -21.44 7.58 11.94
CA LEU A 20 -20.74 7.32 13.20
C LEU A 20 -21.08 5.94 13.78
N ALA A 21 -22.34 5.49 13.67
CA ALA A 21 -22.73 4.16 14.14
C ALA A 21 -21.98 3.02 13.43
N TYR A 22 -21.54 3.22 12.18
CA TYR A 22 -20.68 2.25 11.48
C TYR A 22 -19.19 2.47 11.74
N LEU A 23 -18.71 3.71 11.73
CA LEU A 23 -17.27 4.00 11.85
C LEU A 23 -16.76 3.79 13.29
N LEU A 24 -17.53 4.16 14.30
CA LEU A 24 -17.07 4.13 15.70
C LEU A 24 -16.78 2.71 16.20
N PRO A 25 -17.65 1.69 15.99
CA PRO A 25 -17.36 0.33 16.43
C PRO A 25 -16.14 -0.27 15.72
N VAL A 26 -15.98 0.00 14.42
CA VAL A 26 -14.81 -0.45 13.65
C VAL A 26 -13.54 0.22 14.17
N ALA A 27 -13.57 1.52 14.40
CA ALA A 27 -12.44 2.27 14.95
C ALA A 27 -12.06 1.79 16.36
N LEU A 28 -13.04 1.56 17.24
CA LEU A 28 -12.82 1.04 18.58
C LEU A 28 -12.31 -0.41 18.55
N GLY A 29 -12.83 -1.25 17.65
CA GLY A 29 -12.34 -2.61 17.45
C GLY A 29 -10.88 -2.63 17.01
N LEU A 30 -10.52 -1.81 16.02
CA LEU A 30 -9.13 -1.65 15.58
C LEU A 30 -8.24 -1.09 16.69
N ALA A 31 -8.69 -0.07 17.42
CA ALA A 31 -7.93 0.53 18.52
C ALA A 31 -7.71 -0.47 19.66
N GLY A 32 -8.75 -1.22 20.04
CA GLY A 32 -8.65 -2.27 21.04
C GLY A 32 -7.72 -3.40 20.61
N PHE A 33 -7.78 -3.81 19.34
CA PHE A 33 -6.85 -4.78 18.78
C PHE A 33 -5.40 -4.27 18.80
N MET A 34 -5.16 -3.02 18.37
CA MET A 34 -3.82 -2.42 18.43
C MET A 34 -3.31 -2.31 19.87
N ALA A 35 -4.16 -1.91 20.83
CA ALA A 35 -3.81 -1.86 22.25
C ALA A 35 -3.40 -3.25 22.77
N LEU A 36 -4.14 -4.31 22.41
CA LEU A 36 -3.76 -5.68 22.73
C LEU A 36 -2.37 -6.02 22.17
N LEU A 37 -2.11 -5.72 20.89
CA LEU A 37 -0.82 -6.01 20.26
C LEU A 37 0.35 -5.30 20.96
N THR A 38 0.14 -4.09 21.49
CA THR A 38 1.19 -3.37 22.24
C THR A 38 1.57 -4.02 23.57
N THR A 39 0.73 -4.91 24.13
CA THR A 39 1.06 -5.64 25.36
C THR A 39 1.93 -6.88 25.12
N LEU A 40 2.10 -7.30 23.86
CA LEU A 40 2.84 -8.50 23.51
C LEU A 40 4.34 -8.22 23.36
N SER A 41 5.17 -9.23 23.66
CA SER A 41 6.60 -9.17 23.33
C SER A 41 6.81 -9.23 21.82
N THR A 42 7.94 -8.73 21.33
CA THR A 42 8.29 -8.75 19.89
C THR A 42 8.26 -10.16 19.30
N ALA A 43 8.74 -11.16 20.05
CA ALA A 43 8.69 -12.56 19.65
C ALA A 43 7.25 -13.10 19.56
N ALA A 44 6.39 -12.76 20.53
CA ALA A 44 4.98 -13.15 20.52
C ALA A 44 4.20 -12.45 19.38
N LEU A 45 4.52 -11.19 19.09
CA LEU A 45 3.91 -10.44 18.00
C LEU A 45 4.26 -11.07 16.63
N ALA A 46 5.51 -11.48 16.43
CA ALA A 46 5.95 -12.13 15.20
C ALA A 46 5.27 -13.49 14.99
N SER A 47 5.18 -14.32 16.04
CA SER A 47 4.52 -15.63 15.94
C SER A 47 3.01 -15.50 15.72
N LEU A 48 2.35 -14.58 16.44
CA LEU A 48 0.92 -14.29 16.26
C LEU A 48 0.62 -13.77 14.86
N SER A 49 1.41 -12.81 14.36
CA SER A 49 1.22 -12.23 13.03
C SER A 49 1.35 -13.28 11.92
N SER A 50 2.36 -14.15 12.02
CA SER A 50 2.56 -15.25 11.06
C SER A 50 1.42 -16.26 11.10
N LEU A 51 1.01 -16.69 12.30
CA LEU A 51 -0.05 -17.67 12.46
C LEU A 51 -1.41 -17.13 12.00
N LEU A 52 -1.78 -15.91 12.40
CA LEU A 52 -3.00 -15.26 11.93
C LEU A 52 -2.99 -15.07 10.41
N GLY A 53 -1.89 -14.58 9.82
CA GLY A 53 -1.81 -14.37 8.38
C GLY A 53 -2.00 -15.66 7.58
N ASN A 54 -1.23 -16.70 7.94
CA ASN A 54 -1.28 -18.00 7.24
C ASN A 54 -2.64 -18.69 7.42
N LEU A 55 -3.17 -18.71 8.65
CA LEU A 55 -4.45 -19.35 8.94
C LEU A 55 -5.61 -18.60 8.27
N THR A 56 -5.58 -17.26 8.25
CA THR A 56 -6.61 -16.45 7.57
C THR A 56 -6.63 -16.74 6.07
N LEU A 57 -5.46 -16.75 5.42
CA LEU A 57 -5.36 -17.03 3.98
C LEU A 57 -5.87 -18.44 3.66
N PHE A 58 -5.43 -19.43 4.44
CA PHE A 58 -5.88 -20.81 4.27
C PHE A 58 -7.39 -20.96 4.50
N ALA A 59 -7.91 -20.39 5.59
CA ALA A 59 -9.32 -20.43 5.92
C ALA A 59 -10.19 -19.76 4.84
N LEU A 60 -9.72 -18.66 4.24
CA LEU A 60 -10.43 -17.96 3.17
C LEU A 60 -10.52 -18.81 1.89
N ILE A 61 -9.44 -19.51 1.52
CA ILE A 61 -9.45 -20.46 0.38
C ILE A 61 -10.43 -21.60 0.68
N VAL A 62 -10.31 -22.24 1.84
CA VAL A 62 -11.19 -23.35 2.25
C VAL A 62 -12.65 -22.88 2.30
N LEU A 63 -12.92 -21.69 2.82
CA LEU A 63 -14.25 -21.10 2.89
C LEU A 63 -14.88 -20.97 1.50
N PHE A 64 -14.16 -20.41 0.51
CA PHE A 64 -14.71 -20.27 -0.84
C PHE A 64 -14.97 -21.62 -1.51
N VAL A 65 -14.06 -22.57 -1.38
CA VAL A 65 -14.25 -23.92 -1.93
C VAL A 65 -15.42 -24.63 -1.25
N ALA A 66 -15.51 -24.57 0.08
CA ALA A 66 -16.60 -25.17 0.85
C ALA A 66 -17.94 -24.51 0.55
N LEU A 67 -18.00 -23.18 0.41
CA LEU A 67 -19.20 -22.45 0.01
C LEU A 67 -19.64 -22.85 -1.39
N GLY A 68 -18.70 -22.94 -2.34
CA GLY A 68 -18.95 -23.42 -3.70
C GLY A 68 -19.51 -24.84 -3.71
N ALA A 69 -18.90 -25.76 -2.95
CA ALA A 69 -19.37 -27.12 -2.80
C ALA A 69 -20.76 -27.20 -2.16
N TRP A 70 -21.02 -26.43 -1.09
CA TRP A 70 -22.32 -26.37 -0.42
C TRP A 70 -23.43 -25.85 -1.32
N ARG A 71 -23.11 -24.85 -2.16
CA ARG A 71 -24.03 -24.30 -3.18
C ARG A 71 -24.06 -25.12 -4.46
N LYS A 72 -23.36 -26.27 -4.51
CA LYS A 72 -23.25 -27.16 -5.67
C LYS A 72 -22.77 -26.43 -6.94
N VAL A 73 -21.89 -25.44 -6.77
CA VAL A 73 -21.22 -24.75 -7.87
C VAL A 73 -20.08 -25.64 -8.36
N PRO A 74 -19.92 -25.84 -9.67
CA PRO A 74 -18.76 -26.53 -10.24
C PRO A 74 -17.51 -25.64 -10.06
N VAL A 75 -16.84 -25.78 -8.89
CA VAL A 75 -15.80 -24.84 -8.43
C VAL A 75 -14.62 -24.75 -9.38
N TYR A 76 -14.22 -25.88 -9.99
CA TYR A 76 -13.11 -25.92 -10.92
C TYR A 76 -13.44 -25.15 -12.21
N GLU A 77 -14.60 -25.41 -12.80
CA GLU A 77 -15.08 -24.76 -14.01
C GLU A 77 -15.26 -23.25 -13.78
N ALA A 78 -15.91 -22.86 -12.68
CA ALA A 78 -16.07 -21.46 -12.30
C ALA A 78 -14.72 -20.74 -12.10
N PHE A 79 -13.72 -21.44 -11.54
CA PHE A 79 -12.36 -20.91 -11.42
C PHE A 79 -11.71 -20.70 -12.79
N ILE A 80 -11.84 -21.66 -13.72
CA ILE A 80 -11.28 -21.54 -15.08
C ILE A 80 -11.95 -20.40 -15.85
N ASP A 81 -13.27 -20.26 -15.75
CA ASP A 81 -14.00 -19.16 -16.40
C ASP A 81 -13.58 -17.81 -15.82
N GLY A 82 -13.51 -17.68 -14.49
CA GLY A 82 -12.99 -16.47 -13.84
C GLY A 82 -11.54 -16.15 -14.22
N ALA A 83 -10.68 -17.17 -14.39
CA ALA A 83 -9.31 -16.99 -14.85
C ALA A 83 -9.25 -16.48 -16.30
N ARG A 84 -10.15 -16.93 -17.19
CA ARG A 84 -10.26 -16.43 -18.57
C ARG A 84 -10.72 -14.97 -18.60
N GLU A 85 -11.76 -14.62 -17.84
CA GLU A 85 -12.22 -13.24 -17.71
C GLU A 85 -11.11 -12.32 -17.18
N GLY A 86 -10.36 -12.79 -16.19
CA GLY A 86 -9.18 -12.08 -15.66
C GLY A 86 -8.12 -11.80 -16.73
N PHE A 87 -7.94 -12.72 -17.69
CA PHE A 87 -7.02 -12.53 -18.81
C PHE A 87 -7.50 -11.44 -19.79
N ASP A 88 -8.82 -11.36 -20.02
CA ASP A 88 -9.41 -10.29 -20.83
C ASP A 88 -9.23 -8.92 -20.20
N VAL A 89 -9.45 -8.82 -18.88
CA VAL A 89 -9.16 -7.60 -18.12
C VAL A 89 -7.67 -7.25 -18.21
N ALA A 90 -6.77 -8.23 -18.03
CA ALA A 90 -5.32 -8.00 -18.10
C ALA A 90 -4.87 -7.43 -19.46
N LYS A 91 -5.43 -7.90 -20.58
CA LYS A 91 -5.15 -7.34 -21.92
C LYS A 91 -5.49 -5.86 -22.02
N GLY A 92 -6.61 -5.43 -21.44
CA GLY A 92 -7.01 -4.01 -21.42
C GLY A 92 -6.09 -3.13 -20.57
N LEU A 93 -5.51 -3.69 -19.50
CA LEU A 93 -4.64 -2.97 -18.56
C LEU A 93 -3.18 -2.92 -19.01
N LEU A 94 -2.71 -3.95 -19.73
CA LEU A 94 -1.32 -4.14 -20.11
C LEU A 94 -0.67 -2.88 -20.74
N PRO A 95 -1.31 -2.15 -21.67
CA PRO A 95 -0.71 -0.93 -22.24
C PRO A 95 -0.40 0.15 -21.21
N TYR A 96 -1.33 0.41 -20.28
CA TYR A 96 -1.16 1.41 -19.22
C TYR A 96 -0.04 1.02 -18.27
N LEU A 97 0.02 -0.28 -17.92
CA LEU A 97 1.05 -0.82 -17.03
C LEU A 97 2.44 -0.73 -17.66
N VAL A 98 2.58 -1.10 -18.93
CA VAL A 98 3.86 -1.04 -19.64
C VAL A 98 4.35 0.40 -19.76
N ALA A 99 3.49 1.35 -20.14
CA ALA A 99 3.86 2.76 -20.24
C ALA A 99 4.34 3.32 -18.89
N MET A 100 3.60 3.03 -17.82
CA MET A 100 3.92 3.47 -16.46
C MET A 100 5.24 2.85 -15.95
N LEU A 101 5.41 1.54 -16.09
CA LEU A 101 6.64 0.84 -15.68
C LEU A 101 7.86 1.29 -16.50
N CYS A 102 7.68 1.56 -17.80
CA CYS A 102 8.71 2.12 -18.65
C CYS A 102 9.13 3.53 -18.17
N ALA A 103 8.16 4.41 -17.87
CA ALA A 103 8.45 5.74 -17.34
C ALA A 103 9.22 5.68 -16.02
N VAL A 104 8.84 4.79 -15.09
CA VAL A 104 9.58 4.55 -13.84
C VAL A 104 10.99 4.04 -14.13
N GLY A 105 11.15 3.11 -15.08
CA GLY A 105 12.44 2.58 -15.49
C GLY A 105 13.37 3.67 -16.06
N VAL A 106 12.86 4.52 -16.94
CA VAL A 106 13.59 5.68 -17.49
C VAL A 106 13.95 6.66 -16.39
N PHE A 107 13.00 7.01 -15.51
CA PHE A 107 13.25 7.93 -14.40
C PHE A 107 14.39 7.42 -13.50
N ARG A 108 14.43 6.12 -13.22
CA ARG A 108 15.52 5.50 -12.45
C ARG A 108 16.85 5.49 -13.21
N ALA A 109 16.84 5.00 -14.46
CA ALA A 109 18.07 4.86 -15.26
C ALA A 109 18.69 6.20 -15.66
N SER A 110 17.89 7.27 -15.72
CA SER A 110 18.35 8.62 -16.07
C SER A 110 19.17 9.31 -14.97
N GLY A 111 19.19 8.78 -13.74
CA GLY A 111 19.78 9.46 -12.57
C GLY A 111 18.93 10.59 -11.99
N ALA A 112 17.79 10.92 -12.61
CA ALA A 112 16.87 11.96 -12.11
C ALA A 112 16.39 11.70 -10.68
N LEU A 113 16.12 10.43 -10.35
CA LEU A 113 15.77 10.03 -8.99
C LEU A 113 16.86 10.43 -7.99
N GLY A 114 18.14 10.23 -8.32
CA GLY A 114 19.27 10.62 -7.46
C GLY A 114 19.27 12.12 -7.16
N TYR A 115 19.13 12.96 -8.20
CA TYR A 115 19.05 14.42 -8.02
C TYR A 115 17.87 14.86 -7.14
N VAL A 116 16.72 14.20 -7.27
CA VAL A 116 15.56 14.48 -6.39
C VAL A 116 15.89 14.14 -4.94
N LEU A 117 16.51 12.98 -4.69
CA LEU A 117 16.89 12.57 -3.34
C LEU A 117 17.94 13.50 -2.73
N ASP A 118 18.95 13.91 -3.52
CA ASP A 118 19.98 14.85 -3.08
C ASP A 118 19.38 16.23 -2.76
N GLY A 119 18.44 16.70 -3.57
CA GLY A 119 17.69 17.93 -3.30
C GLY A 119 16.89 17.85 -2.00
N ILE A 120 16.19 16.73 -1.76
CA ILE A 120 15.47 16.51 -0.50
C ILE A 120 16.46 16.44 0.66
N ARG A 121 17.58 15.71 0.53
CA ARG A 121 18.61 15.61 1.57
C ARG A 121 19.19 16.97 1.92
N TRP A 122 19.47 17.80 0.93
CA TRP A 122 19.94 19.16 1.12
C TRP A 122 18.92 20.02 1.86
N CYS A 123 17.64 19.99 1.45
CA CYS A 123 16.57 20.71 2.16
C CYS A 123 16.40 20.27 3.62
N VAL A 124 16.45 18.96 3.88
CA VAL A 124 16.28 18.42 5.24
C VAL A 124 17.46 18.77 6.13
N THR A 125 18.69 18.59 5.65
CA THR A 125 19.90 18.86 6.45
C THR A 125 20.13 20.36 6.67
N THR A 126 19.77 21.23 5.71
CA THR A 126 19.83 22.69 5.90
C THR A 126 18.83 23.20 6.94
N LEU A 127 17.71 22.52 7.12
CA LEU A 127 16.74 22.79 8.21
C LEU A 127 17.18 22.18 9.56
N GLY A 128 18.35 21.54 9.63
CA GLY A 128 18.86 20.89 10.85
C GLY A 128 18.14 19.59 11.22
N ALA A 129 17.36 19.02 10.29
CA ALA A 129 16.63 17.79 10.51
C ALA A 129 17.44 16.55 10.07
N ASP A 130 17.07 15.39 10.61
CA ASP A 130 17.66 14.10 10.27
C ASP A 130 17.19 13.64 8.88
N ALA A 131 18.12 13.35 7.99
CA ALA A 131 17.85 12.95 6.60
C ALA A 131 18.00 11.43 6.34
N ARG A 132 18.14 10.58 7.36
CA ARG A 132 18.26 9.11 7.20
C ARG A 132 17.08 8.50 6.44
N PHE A 133 15.89 9.10 6.51
CA PHE A 133 14.72 8.60 5.78
C PHE A 133 14.81 8.79 4.26
N VAL A 134 15.69 9.68 3.77
CA VAL A 134 15.81 9.99 2.34
C VAL A 134 16.18 8.75 1.54
N ASP A 135 17.02 7.89 2.10
CA ASP A 135 17.45 6.63 1.48
C ASP A 135 16.30 5.60 1.34
N ALA A 136 15.19 5.79 2.08
CA ALA A 136 13.98 4.97 1.94
C ALA A 136 12.98 5.50 0.89
N LEU A 137 13.12 6.76 0.47
CA LEU A 137 12.19 7.41 -0.46
C LEU A 137 12.09 6.79 -1.85
N PRO A 138 13.12 6.13 -2.43
CA PRO A 138 12.94 5.40 -3.69
C PRO A 138 11.77 4.41 -3.65
N THR A 139 11.63 3.68 -2.54
CA THR A 139 10.52 2.75 -2.33
C THR A 139 9.19 3.51 -2.30
N ALA A 140 9.12 4.61 -1.54
CA ALA A 140 7.92 5.45 -1.42
C ALA A 140 7.50 6.10 -2.75
N LEU A 141 8.44 6.55 -3.58
CA LEU A 141 8.16 7.21 -4.85
C LEU A 141 7.69 6.23 -5.92
N VAL A 142 8.19 5.00 -5.90
CA VAL A 142 7.84 3.96 -6.88
C VAL A 142 6.54 3.24 -6.50
N LYS A 143 6.23 3.13 -5.19
CA LYS A 143 5.08 2.37 -4.67
C LYS A 143 3.73 2.73 -5.28
N PRO A 144 3.37 4.01 -5.54
CA PRO A 144 2.11 4.37 -6.17
C PRO A 144 1.92 3.76 -7.56
N PHE A 145 3.02 3.47 -8.26
CA PHE A 145 3.00 2.93 -9.62
C PHE A 145 3.08 1.40 -9.63
N SER A 146 3.89 0.79 -8.75
CA SER A 146 4.04 -0.66 -8.74
C SER A 146 4.58 -1.20 -7.41
N GLY A 147 3.88 -2.21 -6.88
CA GLY A 147 4.26 -2.89 -5.64
C GLY A 147 5.50 -3.77 -5.80
N SER A 148 5.68 -4.38 -6.97
CA SER A 148 6.85 -5.22 -7.28
C SER A 148 8.10 -4.37 -7.54
N ALA A 149 7.95 -3.23 -8.24
CA ALA A 149 9.04 -2.30 -8.44
C ALA A 149 9.49 -1.65 -7.12
N ALA A 150 8.55 -1.25 -6.26
CA ALA A 150 8.86 -0.75 -4.93
C ALA A 150 9.53 -1.81 -4.05
N ARG A 151 9.09 -3.08 -4.13
CA ARG A 151 9.77 -4.18 -3.44
C ARG A 151 11.21 -4.37 -3.94
N ALA A 152 11.49 -4.17 -5.23
CA ALA A 152 12.85 -4.19 -5.74
C ALA A 152 13.71 -3.06 -5.13
N MET A 153 13.16 -1.85 -4.99
CA MET A 153 13.83 -0.73 -4.31
C MET A 153 14.09 -1.00 -2.82
N LEU A 154 13.14 -1.66 -2.15
CA LEU A 154 13.34 -2.12 -0.78
C LEU A 154 14.51 -3.11 -0.68
N ILE A 155 14.56 -4.11 -1.57
CA ILE A 155 15.65 -5.10 -1.59
C ILE A 155 16.99 -4.43 -1.89
N GLU A 156 17.02 -3.48 -2.83
CA GLU A 156 18.23 -2.69 -3.13
C GLU A 156 18.69 -1.88 -1.91
N THR A 157 17.76 -1.26 -1.18
CA THR A 157 18.05 -0.56 0.08
C THR A 157 18.64 -1.51 1.12
N MET A 158 18.05 -2.70 1.29
CA MET A 158 18.56 -3.72 2.22
C MET A 158 19.96 -4.22 1.84
N GLN A 159 20.23 -4.39 0.53
CA GLN A 159 21.54 -4.83 0.03
C GLN A 159 22.62 -3.76 0.20
N THR A 160 22.26 -2.48 0.03
CA THR A 160 23.20 -1.36 0.06
C THR A 160 23.43 -0.80 1.46
N GLN A 161 22.40 -0.75 2.30
CA GLN A 161 22.45 -0.15 3.63
C GLN A 161 22.43 -1.18 4.76
N GLY A 162 22.10 -2.44 4.47
CA GLY A 162 21.88 -3.50 5.46
C GLY A 162 20.40 -3.63 5.85
N VAL A 163 19.98 -4.86 6.17
CA VAL A 163 18.58 -5.22 6.44
C VAL A 163 18.00 -4.50 7.67
N ASP A 164 18.83 -4.31 8.70
CA ASP A 164 18.45 -3.66 9.95
C ASP A 164 18.73 -2.14 9.95
N SER A 165 19.10 -1.57 8.81
CA SER A 165 19.33 -0.12 8.70
C SER A 165 18.02 0.66 8.83
N PHE A 166 18.11 1.89 9.33
CA PHE A 166 16.95 2.78 9.41
C PHE A 166 16.24 2.93 8.06
N ALA A 167 17.00 3.10 6.97
CA ALA A 167 16.47 3.22 5.63
C ALA A 167 15.73 1.95 5.19
N ALA A 168 16.27 0.76 5.46
CA ALA A 168 15.62 -0.51 5.14
C ALA A 168 14.31 -0.71 5.94
N LEU A 169 14.32 -0.39 7.24
CA LEU A 169 13.14 -0.48 8.10
C LEU A 169 12.05 0.53 7.68
N ALA A 170 12.44 1.76 7.33
CA ALA A 170 11.53 2.77 6.81
C ALA A 170 10.95 2.37 5.45
N ALA A 171 11.77 1.87 4.53
CA ALA A 171 11.33 1.37 3.23
C ALA A 171 10.38 0.16 3.38
N ALA A 172 10.67 -0.77 4.30
CA ALA A 172 9.81 -1.92 4.60
C ALA A 172 8.45 -1.47 5.16
N THR A 173 8.46 -0.49 6.05
CA THR A 173 7.24 0.09 6.63
C THR A 173 6.39 0.75 5.55
N VAL A 174 7.00 1.55 4.67
CA VAL A 174 6.31 2.15 3.52
C VAL A 174 5.72 1.07 2.61
N GLN A 175 6.51 0.05 2.26
CA GLN A 175 6.08 -1.05 1.39
C GLN A 175 4.83 -1.76 1.91
N GLY A 176 4.69 -1.90 3.23
CA GLY A 176 3.53 -2.54 3.87
C GLY A 176 2.36 -1.59 4.21
N SER A 177 2.58 -0.27 4.24
CA SER A 177 1.59 0.69 4.76
C SER A 177 0.82 1.47 3.70
N THR A 178 1.18 1.29 2.43
CA THR A 178 0.69 2.12 1.32
C THR A 178 0.28 1.27 0.12
N GLU A 179 -0.43 1.89 -0.84
CA GLU A 179 -1.05 1.17 -1.96
C GLU A 179 -0.41 1.52 -3.30
N THR A 180 -0.71 0.72 -4.31
CA THR A 180 -0.26 1.00 -5.68
C THR A 180 -1.25 1.94 -6.38
N THR A 181 -1.37 3.17 -5.88
CA THR A 181 -2.42 4.13 -6.25
C THR A 181 -2.74 4.18 -7.76
N PHE A 182 -1.77 4.46 -8.62
CA PHE A 182 -2.00 4.57 -10.06
C PHE A 182 -2.31 3.22 -10.72
N TYR A 183 -1.68 2.14 -10.25
CA TYR A 183 -1.98 0.79 -10.69
C TYR A 183 -3.43 0.40 -10.36
N VAL A 184 -3.83 0.58 -9.10
CA VAL A 184 -5.18 0.31 -8.60
C VAL A 184 -6.22 1.12 -9.36
N LEU A 185 -5.96 2.42 -9.57
CA LEU A 185 -6.86 3.25 -10.37
C LEU A 185 -6.95 2.76 -11.82
N ALA A 186 -5.83 2.42 -12.45
CA ALA A 186 -5.83 1.90 -13.82
C ALA A 186 -6.60 0.58 -13.92
N VAL A 187 -6.39 -0.34 -12.98
CA VAL A 187 -7.08 -1.65 -12.93
C VAL A 187 -8.58 -1.47 -12.69
N TYR A 188 -8.95 -0.72 -11.66
CA TYR A 188 -10.36 -0.57 -11.27
C TYR A 188 -11.13 0.30 -12.24
N PHE A 189 -10.57 1.41 -12.72
CA PHE A 189 -11.26 2.24 -13.72
C PHE A 189 -11.18 1.64 -15.11
N GLY A 190 -10.08 1.00 -15.48
CA GLY A 190 -9.92 0.30 -16.76
C GLY A 190 -10.90 -0.85 -16.91
N ALA A 191 -11.11 -1.66 -15.87
CA ALA A 191 -12.04 -2.81 -15.90
C ALA A 191 -13.51 -2.41 -16.17
N VAL A 192 -13.91 -1.19 -15.81
CA VAL A 192 -15.28 -0.68 -16.02
C VAL A 192 -15.35 0.50 -17.00
N GLY A 193 -14.28 0.77 -17.76
CA GLY A 193 -14.27 1.81 -18.81
C GLY A 193 -14.37 3.25 -18.31
N ILE A 194 -13.96 3.54 -17.07
CA ILE A 194 -13.98 4.90 -16.51
C ILE A 194 -12.73 5.66 -16.97
N HIS A 195 -12.93 6.72 -17.76
CA HIS A 195 -11.83 7.56 -18.25
C HIS A 195 -11.57 8.81 -17.39
N ARG A 196 -12.49 9.19 -16.49
CA ARG A 196 -12.42 10.44 -15.71
C ARG A 196 -12.26 10.20 -14.21
N ALA A 197 -11.01 10.07 -13.78
CA ALA A 197 -10.60 9.92 -12.38
C ALA A 197 -10.62 11.25 -11.59
N ARG A 198 -11.73 12.00 -11.61
CA ARG A 198 -11.80 13.42 -11.20
C ARG A 198 -11.14 13.75 -9.85
N HIS A 199 -11.61 13.15 -8.76
CA HIS A 199 -11.06 13.41 -7.41
C HIS A 199 -10.27 12.24 -6.84
N ALA A 200 -10.37 11.07 -7.47
CA ALA A 200 -9.81 9.83 -6.95
C ALA A 200 -8.29 9.90 -6.85
N VAL A 201 -7.62 10.40 -7.90
CA VAL A 201 -6.15 10.53 -7.93
C VAL A 201 -5.68 11.45 -6.81
N GLY A 202 -6.26 12.65 -6.69
CA GLY A 202 -5.85 13.61 -5.66
C GLY A 202 -6.07 13.09 -4.24
N CYS A 203 -7.23 12.49 -3.96
CA CYS A 203 -7.51 11.93 -2.63
C CYS A 203 -6.60 10.75 -2.29
N ALA A 204 -6.29 9.89 -3.28
CA ALA A 204 -5.41 8.74 -3.10
C ALA A 204 -3.95 9.18 -2.89
N LEU A 205 -3.44 10.13 -3.68
CA LEU A 205 -2.08 10.67 -3.49
C LEU A 205 -1.91 11.39 -2.15
N LEU A 206 -2.95 12.09 -1.66
CA LEU A 206 -2.92 12.67 -0.31
C LEU A 206 -2.91 11.60 0.79
N ALA A 207 -3.65 10.50 0.59
CA ALA A 207 -3.63 9.37 1.52
C ALA A 207 -2.27 8.67 1.53
N GLU A 208 -1.68 8.49 0.35
CA GLU A 208 -0.37 7.92 0.13
C GLU A 208 0.72 8.77 0.81
N LEU A 209 0.74 10.08 0.55
CA LEU A 209 1.67 11.02 1.19
C LEU A 209 1.56 10.97 2.72
N ALA A 210 0.34 10.97 3.25
CA ALA A 210 0.13 10.82 4.69
C ALA A 210 0.63 9.47 5.23
N GLY A 211 0.47 8.40 4.46
CA GLY A 211 1.01 7.07 4.79
C GLY A 211 2.53 7.05 4.82
N VAL A 212 3.19 7.66 3.83
CA VAL A 212 4.65 7.79 3.78
C VAL A 212 5.16 8.62 4.96
N ILE A 213 4.54 9.77 5.25
CA ILE A 213 4.92 10.63 6.38
C ILE A 213 4.72 9.88 7.71
N ALA A 214 3.59 9.17 7.88
CA ALA A 214 3.34 8.37 9.07
C ALA A 214 4.38 7.25 9.24
N ALA A 215 4.72 6.54 8.17
CA ALA A 215 5.75 5.50 8.18
C ALA A 215 7.10 6.07 8.63
N ILE A 216 7.52 7.21 8.07
CA ILE A 216 8.78 7.88 8.45
C ILE A 216 8.76 8.27 9.93
N MET A 217 7.69 8.92 10.40
CA MET A 217 7.57 9.34 11.81
C MET A 217 7.58 8.16 12.78
N VAL A 218 6.87 7.08 12.47
CA VAL A 218 6.86 5.86 13.29
C VAL A 218 8.24 5.23 13.30
N CYS A 219 8.92 5.15 12.16
CA CYS A 219 10.29 4.62 12.11
C CYS A 219 11.26 5.46 12.94
N TYR A 220 11.20 6.79 12.89
CA TYR A 220 12.00 7.63 13.79
C TYR A 220 11.65 7.41 15.26
N ARG A 221 10.39 7.13 15.59
CA ARG A 221 9.98 6.91 16.98
C ARG A 221 10.47 5.58 17.55
N PHE A 222 10.56 4.54 16.72
CA PHE A 222 10.86 3.17 17.12
C PHE A 222 12.32 2.75 16.85
N PHE A 223 12.94 3.29 15.80
CA PHE A 223 14.27 2.88 15.30
C PHE A 223 15.25 4.07 15.18
N GLY A 224 14.80 5.28 15.53
CA GLY A 224 15.55 6.52 15.38
C GLY A 224 16.58 6.76 16.47
#